data_AF-A0A373C8T1-F1
#
_entry.id   AF-A0A373C8T1-F1
#
_cell.length_a   1.000
_cell.length_b   1.000
_cell.length_c   1.000
_cell.angle_alpha   90.00
_cell.angle_beta   90.00
_cell.angle_gamma   90.00
#
_symmetry.space_group_name_H-M   'P 1'
#
loop_
_entity.id
_entity.type
_entity.pdbx_description
1 polymer ?
#
loop_
_entity_poly.entity_id
_entity_poly.type
_entity_poly.pdbx_seq_one_letter_code
_entity_poly.pdbx_strand_id
1 'polypeptide(L)' 'MEQEYIILQIQEDDYGCEERSAGAKKTVLVRLKDAKESERMIRQEDDWLYEQGIDEGDLVVLTENHLYKKMEER' A
#
# COMPACT_ATOMS: atom_id res chain seq x y z
N MET A 1 15.55 5.90 8.31
CA MET A 1 14.76 7.09 7.93
C MET A 1 13.39 6.57 7.57
N GLU A 2 12.43 6.79 8.44
CA GLU A 2 11.02 6.50 8.18
C GLU A 2 10.53 7.56 7.18
N GLN A 3 10.26 7.15 5.94
CA GLN A 3 9.77 8.06 4.92
C GLN A 3 8.24 7.99 4.92
N GLU A 4 7.62 9.15 5.01
CA GLU A 4 6.17 9.31 5.05
C GLU A 4 5.61 9.43 3.64
N TYR A 5 4.49 8.77 3.41
CA TYR A 5 3.81 8.76 2.13
C TYR A 5 2.31 8.97 2.33
N ILE A 6 1.67 9.58 1.35
CA ILE A 6 0.21 9.56 1.22
C ILE A 6 -0.17 8.50 0.21
N ILE A 7 -1.17 7.69 0.54
CA ILE A 7 -1.79 6.77 -0.42
C ILE A 7 -2.53 7.60 -1.47
N LEU A 8 -2.07 7.58 -2.71
CA LEU A 8 -2.79 8.22 -3.81
C LEU A 8 -3.87 7.30 -4.38
N GLN A 9 -3.54 6.02 -4.52
CA GLN A 9 -4.45 5.05 -5.13
C GLN A 9 -4.10 3.62 -4.72
N ILE A 10 -5.09 2.76 -4.53
CA ILE A 10 -4.92 1.31 -4.34
C ILE A 10 -5.56 0.59 -5.52
N GLN A 11 -4.78 -0.18 -6.26
CA GLN A 11 -5.25 -0.90 -7.44
C GLN A 11 -5.08 -2.40 -7.23
N GLU A 12 -6.08 -3.18 -7.60
CA GLU A 12 -5.94 -4.63 -7.63
C GLU A 12 -4.91 -5.01 -8.72
N ASP A 13 -3.95 -5.89 -8.39
CA ASP A 13 -2.98 -6.43 -9.35
C ASP A 13 -3.73 -7.45 -10.24
N ASP A 14 -4.56 -6.92 -11.15
CA ASP A 14 -5.39 -7.68 -12.11
C ASP A 14 -4.80 -7.64 -13.53
N TYR A 15 -3.49 -7.44 -13.63
CA TYR A 15 -2.79 -7.40 -14.91
C TYR A 15 -2.49 -8.83 -15.42
N GLY A 16 -3.52 -9.58 -15.78
CA GLY A 16 -3.36 -10.80 -16.58
C GLY A 16 -4.22 -11.98 -16.14
N CYS A 17 -5.13 -12.39 -17.03
CA CYS A 17 -5.88 -13.64 -16.98
C CYS A 17 -4.95 -14.84 -17.21
N GLU A 18 -4.13 -15.18 -16.21
CA GLU A 18 -3.52 -16.49 -16.06
C GLU A 18 -3.89 -16.97 -14.66
N GLU A 19 -4.70 -18.02 -14.63
CA GLU A 19 -5.31 -18.66 -13.45
C GLU A 19 -4.46 -18.45 -12.19
N ARG A 20 -4.88 -17.52 -11.30
CA ARG A 20 -4.24 -17.36 -9.98
C ARG A 20 -4.15 -18.74 -9.36
N SER A 21 -2.93 -19.23 -9.17
CA SER A 21 -2.70 -20.52 -8.53
C SER A 21 -3.44 -20.51 -7.19
N ALA A 22 -4.27 -21.53 -6.97
CA ALA A 22 -5.07 -21.64 -5.75
C ALA A 22 -4.17 -21.56 -4.52
N GLY A 23 -4.29 -20.47 -3.74
CA GLY A 23 -3.48 -20.22 -2.54
C GLY A 23 -2.52 -19.04 -2.62
N ALA A 24 -2.40 -18.35 -3.76
CA ALA A 24 -1.65 -17.09 -3.81
C ALA A 24 -2.38 -15.99 -3.02
N LYS A 25 -1.66 -15.36 -2.08
CA LYS A 25 -2.19 -14.22 -1.32
C LYS A 25 -2.53 -13.07 -2.26
N LYS A 26 -3.69 -12.44 -2.04
CA LYS A 26 -4.12 -11.27 -2.81
C LYS A 26 -3.19 -10.10 -2.51
N THR A 27 -2.52 -9.61 -3.54
CA THR A 27 -1.71 -8.39 -3.47
C THR A 27 -2.36 -7.29 -4.30
N VAL A 28 -2.16 -6.06 -3.84
CA VAL A 28 -2.62 -4.83 -4.49
C VAL A 28 -1.41 -3.93 -4.75
N LEU A 29 -1.50 -3.14 -5.82
CA LEU A 29 -0.52 -2.14 -6.18
C LEU A 29 -0.92 -0.80 -5.58
N VAL A 30 -0.11 -0.32 -4.64
CA VAL A 30 -0.34 0.92 -3.91
C VAL A 30 0.53 2.02 -4.50
N ARG A 31 -0.11 3.10 -4.96
CA ARG A 31 0.55 4.33 -5.42
C ARG A 31 0.73 5.27 -4.23
N LEU A 32 1.97 5.62 -3.95
CA LEU A 32 2.42 6.44 -2.84
C LEU A 32 2.97 7.77 -3.36
N LYS A 33 2.74 8.86 -2.65
CA LYS A 33 3.38 10.17 -2.89
C LYS A 33 4.10 10.65 -1.65
N ASP A 34 5.39 10.96 -1.80
CA ASP A 34 6.21 11.58 -0.75
C ASP A 34 6.02 13.11 -0.70
N ALA A 35 6.47 13.75 0.37
CA ALA A 35 6.50 15.20 0.54
C ALA A 35 7.25 15.95 -0.60
N LYS A 36 8.22 15.32 -1.27
CA LYS A 36 8.90 15.88 -2.45
C LYS A 36 8.14 15.69 -3.77
N GLU A 37 6.85 15.38 -3.69
CA GLU A 37 5.98 15.04 -4.82
C GLU A 37 6.46 13.86 -5.66
N SER A 38 7.37 13.05 -5.11
CA SER A 38 7.87 11.85 -5.77
C SER A 38 6.88 10.72 -5.60
N GLU A 39 6.46 10.15 -6.72
CA GLU A 39 5.50 9.05 -6.76
C GLU A 39 6.23 7.70 -6.82
N ARG A 40 5.72 6.73 -6.08
CA ARG A 40 6.23 5.36 -6.09
C ARG A 40 5.06 4.38 -6.09
N MET A 41 5.23 3.25 -6.77
CA MET A 41 4.29 2.15 -6.73
C MET A 41 4.95 0.96 -6.03
N ILE A 42 4.26 0.38 -5.05
CA ILE A 42 4.71 -0.82 -4.33
C ILE A 42 3.58 -1.85 -4.26
N ARG A 43 3.95 -3.12 -4.14
CA ARG A 43 2.98 -4.19 -3.92
C ARG A 43 2.83 -4.43 -2.42
N GLN A 44 1.58 -4.47 -1.96
CA GLN A 44 1.21 -4.78 -0.58
C GLN A 44 0.22 -5.95 -0.56
N GLU A 45 0.22 -6.69 0.55
CA GLU A 45 -0.85 -7.64 0.85
C GLU A 45 -2.15 -6.86 1.10
N ASP A 46 -3.22 -7.26 0.41
CA ASP A 46 -4.57 -6.67 0.54
C ASP A 46 -5.07 -6.78 1.99
N ASP A 47 -4.89 -7.97 2.58
CA ASP A 47 -5.26 -8.30 3.95
C ASP A 47 -4.52 -7.40 4.96
N TRP A 48 -3.22 -7.15 4.74
CA TRP A 48 -2.42 -6.29 5.61
C TRP A 48 -2.93 -4.84 5.63
N LEU A 49 -3.26 -4.27 4.46
CA LEU A 49 -3.81 -2.91 4.39
C LEU A 49 -5.15 -2.82 5.14
N TYR A 50 -5.99 -3.85 4.99
CA TYR A 50 -7.25 -3.95 5.70
C TYR A 50 -7.06 -4.05 7.22
N GLU A 51 -6.14 -4.88 7.70
CA GLU A 51 -5.81 -5.01 9.12
C GLU A 51 -5.27 -3.70 9.72
N GLN A 52 -4.46 -2.95 8.97
CA GLN A 52 -3.96 -1.64 9.38
C GLN A 52 -4.99 -0.52 9.22
N GLY A 53 -6.12 -0.79 8.55
CA GLY A 53 -7.15 0.20 8.22
C GLY A 53 -6.62 1.33 7.34
N ILE A 54 -5.72 1.01 6.40
CA ILE A 54 -5.10 1.95 5.45
C ILE A 54 -5.99 2.05 4.21
N ASP A 55 -6.42 3.26 3.88
CA ASP A 55 -7.22 3.55 2.69
C ASP A 55 -6.57 4.64 1.82
N GLU A 56 -7.21 4.97 0.69
CA GLU A 56 -6.76 6.04 -0.19
C GLU A 56 -6.85 7.40 0.53
N GLY A 57 -5.78 8.18 0.48
CA GLY A 57 -5.63 9.44 1.21
C GLY A 57 -5.05 9.32 2.61
N ASP A 58 -4.86 8.11 3.15
CA ASP A 58 -4.18 7.94 4.44
C ASP A 58 -2.70 8.29 4.36
N LEU A 59 -2.18 8.80 5.47
CA LEU A 59 -0.76 9.03 5.66
C LEU A 59 -0.13 7.79 6.30
N VAL A 60 0.88 7.25 5.64
CA VAL A 60 1.51 5.97 5.99
C VAL A 60 3.02 6.10 6.05
N VAL A 61 3.65 5.19 6.77
CA VAL A 61 5.11 5.04 6.80
C VAL A 61 5.46 3.73 6.12
N LEU A 62 6.40 3.77 5.18
CA LEU A 62 6.96 2.58 4.55
C LEU A 62 8.19 2.13 5.33
N THR A 63 8.10 0.96 5.98
CA THR A 63 9.24 0.31 6.64
C THR A 63 9.26 -1.18 6.33
N GLU A 64 10.44 -1.75 6.09
CA GLU A 64 10.61 -3.18 5.79
C GLU A 64 9.62 -3.71 4.72
N ASN A 65 9.36 -2.89 3.69
CA ASN A 65 8.45 -3.22 2.60
C ASN A 65 6.98 -3.43 3.04
N HIS A 66 6.59 -2.87 4.19
CA HIS A 66 5.22 -2.83 4.70
C HIS A 66 4.78 -1.40 4.99
N LEU A 67 3.50 -1.13 4.78
CA LEU A 67 2.87 0.15 5.10
C LEU A 67 2.23 0.10 6.47
N TYR A 68 2.47 1.14 7.27
CA TYR A 68 1.88 1.32 8.58
C TYR A 68 1.13 2.63 8.60
N LYS A 69 -0.10 2.61 9.10
CA LYS A 69 -0.93 3.82 9.23
C LYS A 69 -0.30 4.74 10.27
N LYS A 70 -0.03 5.98 9.89
CA LYS A 70 0.45 6.99 10.85
C LYS A 70 -0.75 7.45 11.68
N MET A 71 -0.85 6.95 12.90
CA MET A 71 -1.83 7.46 13.85
C MET A 71 -1.34 8.83 14.34
N GLU A 72 -2.10 9.88 14.03
CA GLU A 72 -1.94 11.15 14.75
C GLU A 72 -2.43 10.92 16.18
N GLU A 73 -1.50 10.77 17.13
CA GLU A 73 -1.80 10.82 18.55
C GLU A 73 -2.44 12.18 18.85
N ARG A 74 -3.76 12.19 19.04
CA ARG A 74 -4.54 13.38 19.38
C ARG A 74 -4.73 13.51 20.88
#